data_AF-A0A661S8X2-F1
#
_entry.id   AF-A0A661S8X2-F1
#
_cell.length_a   1.000
_cell.length_b   1.000
_cell.length_c   1.000
_cell.angle_alpha   90.00
_cell.angle_beta   90.00
_cell.angle_gamma   90.00
#
_symmetry.space_group_name_H-M   'P 1'
#
loop_
_entity.id
_entity.type
_entity.pdbx_description
1 polymer ?
#
loop_
_entity_poly.entity_id
_entity_poly.type
_entity_poly.pdbx_seq_one_letter_code
_entity_poly.pdbx_strand_id
1 'polypeptide(L)' 'GLIVNRAPETLSKAFLDEVEKIGVPILCTIPNDNNLLEFDMKMRSLLELEEDSSAVVAIDQMMEKVEEIIE' A
#
# COMPACT_ATOMS: atom_id res chain seq x y z
N GLY A 1 1.59 -2.51 12.06
CA GLY A 1 0.92 -1.29 11.56
C GLY A 1 -0.12 -1.68 10.54
N LEU A 2 -1.02 -0.76 10.20
CA LEU A 2 -2.06 -0.94 9.18
C LEU A 2 -1.48 -0.59 7.79
N ILE A 3 -1.73 -1.44 6.81
CA ILE A 3 -1.44 -1.18 5.40
C ILE A 3 -2.78 -0.91 4.71
N VAL A 4 -2.94 0.26 4.11
CA VAL A 4 -4.18 0.65 3.42
C VAL A 4 -4.00 0.42 1.93
N ASN A 5 -4.65 -0.60 1.38
CA ASN A 5 -4.56 -0.94 -0.04
C ASN A 5 -5.62 -0.20 -0.87
N ARG A 6 -5.33 0.06 -2.15
CA ARG A 6 -6.15 0.86 -3.07
C ARG A 6 -6.55 2.20 -2.45
N ALA A 7 -5.60 2.81 -1.75
CA ALA A 7 -5.82 4.04 -1.04
C ALA A 7 -6.07 5.20 -2.02
N PRO A 8 -7.02 6.10 -1.73
CA PRO A 8 -7.09 7.39 -2.39
C PRO A 8 -5.88 8.26 -2.02
N GLU A 9 -5.62 9.33 -2.78
CA GLU A 9 -4.56 10.30 -2.48
C GLU A 9 -4.65 10.90 -1.06
N THR A 10 -5.87 11.02 -0.54
CA THR A 10 -6.11 11.53 0.82
C THR A 10 -7.09 10.63 1.54
N LEU A 11 -6.67 10.10 2.70
CA LEU A 11 -7.55 9.35 3.58
C LEU A 11 -8.54 10.29 4.27
N SER A 12 -9.80 9.87 4.35
CA SER A 12 -10.85 10.68 4.96
C SER A 12 -10.64 10.80 6.47
N LYS A 13 -11.08 11.92 7.05
CA LYS A 13 -11.04 12.10 8.50
C LYS A 13 -11.76 10.97 9.24
N ALA A 14 -12.94 10.55 8.75
CA ALA A 14 -13.69 9.46 9.36
C ALA A 14 -12.90 8.15 9.43
N PHE A 15 -12.10 7.84 8.39
CA PHE A 15 -11.21 6.69 8.41
C PHE A 15 -10.08 6.85 9.43
N LEU A 16 -9.43 8.01 9.46
CA LEU A 16 -8.35 8.30 10.41
C LEU A 16 -8.81 8.25 11.86
N ASP A 17 -10.01 8.77 12.16
CA ASP A 17 -10.62 8.74 13.49
C ASP A 17 -10.86 7.28 13.97
N GLU A 18 -11.23 6.36 13.06
CA GLU A 18 -11.39 4.94 13.42
C GLU A 18 -10.04 4.23 13.62
N VAL A 19 -9.05 4.54 12.79
CA VAL A 19 -7.68 4.01 12.96
C VAL A 19 -7.10 4.42 14.31
N GLU A 20 -7.32 5.67 14.74
CA GLU A 20 -6.89 6.16 16.04
C GLU A 20 -7.54 5.38 17.19
N LYS A 21 -8.85 5.08 17.09
CA LYS A 21 -9.56 4.26 18.10
C LYS A 21 -9.04 2.84 18.18
N ILE A 22 -8.66 2.25 17.04
CA ILE A 22 -8.07 0.91 16.98
C ILE A 22 -6.68 0.90 17.65
N GLY A 23 -5.99 2.04 17.70
CA GLY A 23 -4.67 2.18 18.32
C GLY A 23 -3.55 1.54 17.52
N VAL A 24 -3.77 1.29 16.22
CA VAL A 24 -2.77 0.71 15.32
C VAL A 24 -2.36 1.77 14.29
N PRO A 25 -1.08 2.18 14.25
CA PRO A 25 -0.63 3.21 13.31
C PRO A 25 -0.68 2.72 11.87
N ILE A 26 -0.99 3.61 10.93
CA ILE A 26 -0.84 3.35 9.49
C ILE A 26 0.64 3.33 9.17
N LEU A 27 1.12 2.22 8.60
CA LEU A 27 2.51 2.05 8.20
C LEU A 27 2.75 2.65 6.80
N CYS A 28 1.84 2.38 5.87
CA CYS A 28 1.87 2.89 4.51
C CYS A 28 0.48 2.82 3.85
N THR A 29 0.39 3.47 2.69
CA THR A 29 -0.74 3.42 1.77
C THR A 29 -0.25 2.92 0.42
N ILE A 30 -0.93 1.94 -0.16
CA ILE A 30 -0.69 1.47 -1.52
C ILE A 30 -1.78 2.09 -2.39
N PRO A 31 -1.44 2.94 -3.38
CA PRO A 31 -2.43 3.59 -4.21
C PRO A 31 -3.19 2.59 -5.08
N ASN A 32 -4.33 3.00 -5.61
CA ASN A 32 -4.97 2.24 -6.68
C ASN A 32 -4.15 2.35 -7.96
N ASP A 33 -3.71 1.22 -8.50
CA ASP A 33 -2.92 1.15 -9.73
C ASP A 33 -3.66 0.30 -10.78
N ASN A 34 -3.99 0.91 -11.92
CA ASN A 34 -4.72 0.23 -12.99
C ASN A 34 -3.87 -0.85 -13.67
N ASN A 35 -2.55 -0.68 -13.74
CA ASN A 35 -1.65 -1.66 -14.32
C ASN A 35 -1.61 -2.91 -13.43
N LEU A 36 -1.57 -2.72 -12.11
CA LEU A 36 -1.66 -3.83 -11.16
C LEU A 36 -2.99 -4.58 -11.29
N LEU A 37 -4.11 -3.86 -11.40
CA LEU A 37 -5.42 -4.49 -11.60
C LEU A 37 -5.45 -5.37 -12.85
N GLU A 38 -4.88 -4.92 -13.96
CA GLU A 38 -4.80 -5.71 -15.19
C GLU A 38 -3.95 -6.98 -15.02
N PHE A 39 -2.84 -6.89 -14.29
CA PHE A 39 -1.96 -8.03 -14.02
C PHE A 39 -2.66 -9.06 -13.15
N ASP A 40 -3.32 -8.61 -12.08
CA ASP A 40 -4.13 -9.46 -11.20
C ASP A 40 -5.18 -10.24 -12.02
N MET A 41 -5.88 -9.56 -12.94
CA MET A 41 -6.88 -10.18 -13.82
C MET A 41 -6.28 -11.20 -14.80
N LYS A 42 -4.99 -11.05 -15.13
CA LYS A 42 -4.23 -11.97 -16.00
C LYS A 42 -3.48 -13.05 -15.20
N MET A 43 -3.70 -13.13 -13.87
CA MET A 43 -2.97 -14.02 -12.95
C MET A 43 -1.45 -13.83 -13.01
N ARG A 44 -1.00 -12.58 -13.21
CA ARG A 44 0.42 -12.21 -13.25
C ARG A 44 0.85 -11.58 -11.94
N SER A 45 2.12 -11.73 -11.60
CA SER A 45 2.67 -11.21 -10.34
C SER A 45 2.90 -9.70 -10.40
N LEU A 46 2.77 -9.02 -9.24
CA LEU A 46 3.23 -7.64 -9.06
C LEU A 46 4.71 -7.49 -9.47
N LEU A 47 5.53 -8.52 -9.22
CA LEU A 47 6.96 -8.53 -9.52
C LEU A 47 7.28 -8.46 -11.03
N GLU A 48 6.27 -8.61 -11.89
CA GLU A 48 6.41 -8.48 -13.34
C GLU A 48 6.01 -7.09 -13.87
N LEU A 49 5.54 -6.17 -13.01
CA LEU A 49 5.25 -4.79 -13.38
C LEU A 49 6.52 -3.96 -13.55
N GLU A 50 6.37 -2.83 -14.24
CA GLU A 50 7.44 -1.84 -14.38
C GLU A 50 7.79 -1.25 -13.01
N GLU A 51 9.08 -1.03 -12.75
CA GLU A 51 9.59 -0.58 -11.44
C GLU A 51 9.06 0.81 -11.04
N ASP A 52 8.60 1.62 -12.00
CA ASP A 52 7.99 2.94 -11.78
C ASP A 52 6.47 2.90 -11.57
N SER A 53 5.85 1.72 -11.57
CA SER A 53 4.45 1.54 -11.17
C SER A 53 4.23 2.07 -9.76
N SER A 54 3.17 2.83 -9.58
CA SER A 54 2.81 3.43 -8.28
C SER A 54 2.62 2.40 -7.18
N ALA A 55 2.12 1.21 -7.52
CA ALA A 55 1.99 0.10 -6.57
C ALA A 55 3.34 -0.54 -6.24
N VAL A 56 4.23 -0.74 -7.22
CA VAL A 56 5.57 -1.30 -7.00
C VAL A 56 6.37 -0.39 -6.07
N VAL A 57 6.47 0.90 -6.40
CA VAL A 57 7.17 1.90 -5.60
C VAL A 57 6.64 1.96 -4.15
N ALA A 58 5.31 1.91 -3.98
CA ALA A 58 4.71 1.93 -2.64
C ALA A 58 4.99 0.67 -1.82
N ILE A 59 5.07 -0.49 -2.49
CA ILE A 59 5.42 -1.76 -1.85
C ILE A 59 6.90 -1.79 -1.47
N ASP A 60 7.81 -1.31 -2.32
CA ASP A 60 9.23 -1.25 -2.01
C ASP A 60 9.50 -0.38 -0.78
N GLN A 61 8.92 0.83 -0.73
CA GLN A 61 8.97 1.71 0.44
C GLN A 61 8.34 1.08 1.70
N MET A 62 7.30 0.24 1.53
CA MET A 62 6.72 -0.49 2.64
C MET A 62 7.67 -1.55 3.17
N MET A 63 8.31 -2.31 2.28
CA MET A 63 9.25 -3.37 2.66
C MET A 63 10.44 -2.78 3.42
N GLU A 64 11.02 -1.68 2.96
CA GLU A 64 12.08 -0.94 3.67
C GLU A 64 11.65 -0.59 5.11
N LYS A 65 10.46 -0.02 5.28
CA LYS A 65 9.93 0.30 6.62
C LYS A 65 9.69 -0.94 7.48
N VAL A 66 9.26 -2.04 6.88
CA VAL A 66 9.05 -3.29 7.62
C VAL A 66 10.39 -3.85 8.08
N GLU A 67 11.41 -3.84 7.22
CA GLU A 67 12.77 -4.24 7.53
C GLU A 67 13.35 -3.43 8.70
N GLU A 68 13.22 -2.10 8.67
CA GLU A 68 13.64 -1.21 9.77
C GLU A 68 12.96 -1.51 11.12
N ILE A 69 11.75 -2.09 11.10
CA ILE A 69 10.98 -2.42 12.32
C ILE A 69 11.37 -3.78 12.90
N ILE A 70 11.81 -4.71 12.05
CA ILE A 70 12.10 -6.10 12.43
C ILE A 70 13.58 -6.36 12.75
N GLU A 71 14.47 -5.44 12.38
CA GLU A 71 15.87 -5.37 12.85
C GLU A 71 16.00 -4.79 14.27
#